data_AF-A0A4R5B4U8-F1
#
_entry.id   AF-A0A4R5B4U8-F1
#
_cell.length_a   1.000
_cell.length_b   1.000
_cell.length_c   1.000
_cell.angle_alpha   90.00
_cell.angle_beta   90.00
_cell.angle_gamma   90.00
#
_symmetry.space_group_name_H-M   'P 1'
#
loop_
_entity.id
_entity.type
_entity.pdbx_description
1 polymer ?
#
loop_
_entity_poly.entity_id
_entity_poly.type
_entity_poly.pdbx_seq_one_letter_code
_entity_poly.pdbx_strand_id
1 'polypeptide(L)'
;MRGSIVPDTAKGAGSKPTHFHCYRWSGTGQDWQRLERTDTLDLNSPDRPPVRTVDWLIKSTRFVVAVHTDPGSARDWLIAEWEGARGKALNSVPDWVSSKDRGERALRAIETGCWPSYSQWLAGGVIMFWSVIGTDQPCH
;
A
#
# COMPACT_ATOMS: atom_id res chain seq x y z
N MET A 1 7.45 -25.74 27.04
CA MET A 1 6.04 -25.61 26.62
C MET A 1 5.99 -24.66 25.43
N ARG A 2 5.68 -25.15 24.23
CA ARG A 2 5.46 -24.31 23.03
C ARG A 2 3.99 -23.91 23.02
N GLY A 3 3.69 -22.63 23.25
CA GLY A 3 2.33 -22.11 23.14
C GLY A 3 1.88 -22.15 21.68
N SER A 4 0.82 -22.90 21.40
CA SER A 4 0.12 -22.86 20.12
C SER A 4 -0.64 -21.53 20.04
N ILE A 5 -0.23 -20.65 19.14
CA ILE A 5 -1.02 -19.48 18.78
C ILE A 5 -2.15 -19.99 17.90
N VAL A 6 -3.31 -20.24 18.49
CA VAL A 6 -4.54 -20.48 17.73
C VAL A 6 -4.93 -19.13 17.12
N PRO A 7 -5.11 -19.02 15.80
CA PRO A 7 -5.65 -17.80 15.22
C PRO A 7 -7.02 -17.56 15.84
N ASP A 8 -7.19 -16.37 16.41
CA ASP A 8 -8.48 -15.93 16.93
C ASP A 8 -9.45 -15.78 15.75
N THR A 9 -10.24 -16.83 15.51
CA THR A 9 -11.30 -16.86 14.49
C THR A 9 -12.56 -16.12 14.94
N ALA A 10 -12.57 -15.51 16.14
CA ALA A 10 -13.72 -14.78 16.68
C ALA A 10 -13.82 -13.33 16.20
N LYS A 11 -12.83 -12.80 15.47
CA LYS A 11 -13.05 -11.57 14.70
C LYS A 11 -13.98 -11.92 13.54
N GLY A 12 -15.26 -11.59 13.72
CA GLY A 12 -16.24 -11.59 12.63
C GLY A 12 -15.63 -10.88 11.42
N ALA A 13 -15.91 -11.42 10.22
CA ALA A 13 -15.50 -10.79 8.97
C ALA A 13 -15.79 -9.29 9.09
N GLY A 14 -14.73 -8.46 9.03
CA GLY A 14 -14.90 -7.02 9.05
C GLY A 14 -15.97 -6.64 8.03
N SER A 15 -16.79 -5.67 8.36
CA SER A 15 -17.77 -5.08 7.44
C SER A 15 -17.14 -4.92 6.06
N LYS A 16 -17.87 -5.36 5.03
CA LYS A 16 -17.39 -5.25 3.66
C LYS A 16 -17.12 -3.77 3.35
N PRO A 17 -15.96 -3.42 2.78
CA PRO A 17 -15.69 -2.04 2.38
C PRO A 17 -16.78 -1.51 1.45
N THR A 18 -17.14 -0.25 1.63
CA THR A 18 -18.07 0.47 0.75
C THR A 18 -17.31 1.27 -0.31
N HIS A 19 -16.03 1.55 -0.07
CA HIS A 19 -15.13 2.26 -0.97
C HIS A 19 -13.67 1.95 -0.63
N PHE A 20 -12.78 2.35 -1.54
CA PHE A 20 -11.36 2.05 -1.55
C PHE A 20 -10.55 3.33 -1.72
N HIS A 21 -9.75 3.66 -0.72
CA HIS A 21 -8.83 4.79 -0.74
C HIS A 21 -7.52 4.38 -1.42
N CYS A 22 -7.17 5.12 -2.47
CA CYS A 22 -5.96 4.93 -3.23
C CYS A 22 -4.91 5.92 -2.73
N TYR A 23 -3.96 5.42 -1.94
CA TYR A 23 -2.93 6.22 -1.31
C TYR A 23 -1.65 6.27 -2.12
N ARG A 24 -1.00 7.44 -2.15
CA ARG A 24 0.32 7.63 -2.73
C ARG A 24 1.23 8.39 -1.77
N TRP A 25 2.46 7.90 -1.61
CA TRP A 25 3.51 8.58 -0.86
C TRP A 25 4.82 8.53 -1.65
N SER A 26 5.64 9.57 -1.52
CA SER A 26 6.96 9.65 -2.15
C SER A 26 7.97 10.25 -1.18
N GLY A 27 9.21 9.81 -1.27
CA GLY A 27 10.31 10.42 -0.53
C GLY A 27 11.66 10.07 -1.12
N THR A 28 12.72 10.61 -0.54
CA THR A 28 14.10 10.46 -1.03
C THR A 28 14.82 9.30 -0.35
N GLY A 29 15.97 8.90 -0.90
CA GLY A 29 16.93 8.01 -0.23
C GLY A 29 17.32 8.46 1.18
N GLN A 30 17.39 9.77 1.43
CA GLN A 30 17.67 10.32 2.76
C GLN A 30 16.51 10.09 3.72
N ASP A 31 15.26 10.23 3.26
CA ASP A 31 14.07 9.96 4.07
C ASP A 31 13.99 8.47 4.45
N TRP A 32 14.41 7.59 3.53
CA TRP A 32 14.53 6.16 3.79
C TRP A 32 15.61 5.85 4.85
N GLN A 33 16.82 6.39 4.69
CA GLN A 33 17.93 6.16 5.65
C GLN A 33 17.62 6.71 7.04
N ARG A 34 16.86 7.81 7.16
CA ARG A 34 16.41 8.32 8.45
C ARG A 34 15.58 7.29 9.21
N LEU A 35 14.78 6.47 8.53
CA LEU A 35 14.01 5.40 9.17
C LEU A 35 14.86 4.30 9.80
N GLU A 36 16.00 3.98 9.19
CA GLU A 36 16.89 2.92 9.65
C GLU A 36 17.66 3.31 10.93
N ARG A 37 17.65 4.61 11.30
CA ARG A 37 18.51 5.16 12.37
C ARG A 37 17.79 5.52 13.67
N THR A 38 16.47 5.32 13.82
CA THR A 38 15.73 5.95 14.94
C THR A 38 14.97 4.95 15.83
N ASP A 39 15.62 4.63 16.94
CA ASP A 39 15.17 3.84 18.10
C ASP A 39 14.12 4.58 18.99
N THR A 40 13.56 5.69 18.53
CA THR A 40 12.55 6.49 19.26
C THR A 40 11.33 6.71 18.37
N LEU A 41 10.42 5.75 18.38
CA LEU A 41 9.24 5.69 17.54
C LEU A 41 8.14 6.64 18.01
N ASP A 42 7.94 7.76 17.31
CA ASP A 42 6.57 8.22 17.05
C ASP A 42 6.02 7.39 15.88
N LEU A 43 5.33 6.30 16.21
CA LEU A 43 4.66 5.43 15.25
C LEU A 43 3.64 6.19 14.38
N ASN A 44 3.24 7.40 14.79
CA ASN A 44 2.22 8.19 14.11
C ASN A 44 2.79 9.25 13.17
N SER A 45 4.12 9.31 12.97
CA SER A 45 4.70 10.33 12.09
C SER A 45 4.18 10.21 10.64
N PRO A 46 3.54 11.26 10.10
CA PRO A 46 3.04 11.28 8.73
C PRO A 46 4.17 11.29 7.70
N ASP A 47 5.41 11.53 8.10
CA ASP A 47 6.56 11.68 7.20
C ASP A 47 7.32 10.37 6.98
N ARG A 48 7.00 9.31 7.74
CA ARG A 48 7.61 7.98 7.57
C ARG A 48 7.15 7.28 6.27
N PRO A 49 8.05 6.70 5.46
CA PRO A 49 7.66 5.76 4.42
C PRO A 49 6.68 4.69 4.92
N PRO A 50 5.53 4.47 4.25
CA PRO A 50 4.53 3.50 4.68
C PRO A 50 4.91 2.09 4.21
N VAL A 51 5.90 1.49 4.90
CA VAL A 51 6.49 0.20 4.52
C VAL A 51 5.51 -0.95 4.71
N ARG A 52 4.64 -0.87 5.72
CA ARG A 52 3.58 -1.86 5.98
C ARG A 52 2.23 -1.28 5.58
N THR A 53 1.33 -2.16 5.14
CA THR A 53 -0.06 -1.79 4.84
C THR A 53 -0.75 -1.02 5.98
N VAL A 54 -0.52 -1.41 7.24
CA VAL A 54 -1.08 -0.74 8.42
C VAL A 54 -0.59 0.71 8.58
N ASP A 55 0.61 1.03 8.08
CA ASP A 55 1.18 2.37 8.20
C ASP A 55 0.35 3.40 7.40
N TRP A 56 -0.38 2.97 6.37
CA TRP A 56 -1.30 3.80 5.60
C TRP A 56 -2.53 4.25 6.38
N LEU A 57 -2.99 3.46 7.35
CA LEU A 57 -4.15 3.80 8.18
C LEU A 57 -3.89 4.99 9.10
N ILE A 58 -2.61 5.26 9.37
CA ILE A 58 -2.18 6.39 10.20
C ILE A 58 -1.87 7.62 9.33
N LYS A 59 -1.75 7.45 8.01
CA LYS A 59 -1.50 8.57 7.09
C LYS A 59 -2.71 9.47 6.99
N SER A 60 -2.45 10.78 6.99
CA SER A 60 -3.44 11.80 6.66
C SER A 60 -4.09 11.50 5.31
N THR A 61 -5.39 11.78 5.22
CA THR A 61 -6.18 11.69 3.99
C THR A 61 -5.63 12.52 2.84
N ARG A 62 -4.73 13.50 3.09
CA ARG A 62 -4.00 14.24 2.05
C ARG A 62 -3.20 13.35 1.09
N PHE A 63 -2.86 12.13 1.51
CA PHE A 63 -2.15 11.16 0.69
C PHE A 63 -3.10 10.27 -0.14
N VAL A 64 -4.42 10.37 0.06
CA VAL A 64 -5.43 9.76 -0.81
C VAL A 64 -5.51 10.58 -2.09
N VAL A 65 -5.18 9.97 -3.22
CA VAL A 65 -5.18 10.62 -4.54
C VAL A 65 -6.36 10.21 -5.41
N ALA A 66 -7.04 9.11 -5.05
CA ALA A 66 -8.28 8.67 -5.68
C ALA A 66 -9.13 7.86 -4.68
N VAL A 67 -10.44 7.82 -4.91
CA VAL A 67 -11.38 6.97 -4.18
C VAL A 67 -12.26 6.25 -5.19
N HIS A 68 -12.40 4.93 -5.05
CA HIS A 68 -13.25 4.11 -5.92
C HIS A 68 -14.24 3.31 -5.08
N THR A 69 -15.43 3.05 -5.60
CA THR A 69 -16.43 2.19 -4.97
C THR A 69 -16.36 0.74 -5.46
N ASP A 70 -15.63 0.50 -6.54
CA ASP A 70 -15.47 -0.80 -7.19
C ASP A 70 -14.03 -1.33 -7.00
N PRO A 71 -13.86 -2.61 -6.57
CA PRO A 71 -12.54 -3.24 -6.43
C PRO A 71 -11.71 -3.24 -7.72
N GLY A 72 -12.36 -3.45 -8.87
CA GLY A 72 -11.69 -3.48 -10.17
C GLY A 72 -11.04 -2.15 -10.52
N SER A 73 -11.78 -1.07 -10.31
CA SER A 73 -11.32 0.31 -10.52
C SER A 73 -10.15 0.67 -9.60
N ALA A 74 -10.22 0.26 -8.32
CA ALA A 74 -9.12 0.47 -7.38
C ALA A 74 -7.86 -0.33 -7.76
N ARG A 75 -8.04 -1.58 -8.24
CA ARG A 75 -6.95 -2.38 -8.81
C ARG A 75 -6.35 -1.70 -10.05
N ASP A 76 -7.18 -1.24 -10.97
CA ASP A 76 -6.74 -0.62 -12.22
C ASP A 76 -5.89 0.63 -11.94
N TRP A 77 -6.31 1.45 -10.97
CA TRP A 77 -5.52 2.58 -10.49
C TRP A 77 -4.14 2.14 -9.97
N LEU A 78 -4.09 1.12 -9.10
CA LEU A 78 -2.84 0.65 -8.51
C LEU A 78 -1.87 0.11 -9.59
N ILE A 79 -2.39 -0.60 -10.58
CA ILE A 79 -1.57 -1.12 -11.69
C ILE A 79 -1.11 -0.01 -12.63
N ALA A 80 -1.93 1.00 -12.90
CA ALA A 80 -1.53 2.15 -13.71
C ALA A 80 -0.36 2.92 -13.05
N GLU A 81 -0.43 3.15 -11.74
CA GLU A 81 0.66 3.79 -10.98
C GLU A 81 1.94 2.94 -11.02
N TRP A 82 1.81 1.63 -10.84
CA TRP A 82 2.93 0.68 -10.94
C TRP A 82 3.59 0.72 -12.32
N GLU A 83 2.83 0.70 -13.40
CA GLU A 83 3.37 0.75 -14.77
C GLU A 83 4.06 2.09 -15.06
N GLY A 84 3.44 3.20 -14.64
CA GLY A 84 4.05 4.53 -14.76
C GLY A 84 5.39 4.63 -14.03
N ALA A 85 5.52 3.95 -12.88
CA ALA A 85 6.75 3.88 -12.11
C ALA A 85 7.77 2.90 -12.70
N ARG A 86 7.31 1.78 -13.26
CA ARG A 86 8.16 0.78 -13.91
C ARG A 86 9.00 1.39 -15.03
N GLY A 87 8.42 2.27 -15.84
CA GLY A 87 9.13 2.99 -16.89
C GLY A 87 10.21 3.98 -16.40
N LYS A 88 10.20 4.31 -15.10
CA LYS A 88 11.14 5.25 -14.46
C LYS A 88 11.98 4.58 -13.37
N ALA A 89 11.94 3.26 -13.29
CA ALA A 89 12.58 2.50 -12.22
C ALA A 89 14.11 2.72 -12.20
N LEU A 90 14.69 2.80 -11.00
CA LEU A 90 16.15 2.90 -10.81
C LEU A 90 16.88 1.73 -11.45
N ASN A 91 16.31 0.53 -11.30
CA ASN A 91 16.78 -0.69 -11.93
C ASN A 91 15.65 -1.22 -12.83
N SER A 92 16.01 -1.72 -14.01
CA SER A 92 15.06 -2.35 -14.92
C SER A 92 14.28 -3.45 -14.20
N VAL A 93 12.96 -3.36 -14.22
CA VAL A 93 12.08 -4.39 -13.67
C VAL A 93 12.11 -5.60 -14.60
N PRO A 94 12.46 -6.81 -14.11
CA PRO A 94 12.54 -7.99 -14.94
C PRO A 94 11.24 -8.31 -15.67
N ASP A 95 11.34 -8.87 -16.88
CA ASP A 95 10.16 -9.13 -17.74
C ASP A 95 9.19 -10.16 -17.16
N TRP A 96 9.67 -11.06 -16.29
CA TRP A 96 8.81 -12.01 -15.58
C TRP A 96 7.94 -11.35 -14.50
N VAL A 97 8.20 -10.09 -14.14
CA VAL A 97 7.32 -9.29 -13.29
C VAL A 97 6.19 -8.70 -14.15
N SER A 98 5.18 -9.54 -14.39
CA SER A 98 3.99 -9.21 -15.17
C SER A 98 3.02 -8.31 -14.39
N SER A 99 2.62 -7.20 -14.99
CA SER A 99 1.58 -6.32 -14.43
C SER A 99 0.20 -6.94 -14.48
N LYS A 100 -0.04 -7.86 -15.43
CA LYS A 100 -1.26 -8.66 -15.47
C LYS A 100 -1.36 -9.53 -14.21
N ASP A 101 -0.30 -10.28 -13.89
CA ASP A 101 -0.26 -11.18 -12.73
C ASP A 101 -0.35 -10.38 -11.42
N ARG A 102 0.29 -9.21 -11.37
CA ARG A 102 0.14 -8.26 -10.26
C ARG A 102 -1.29 -7.78 -10.14
N GLY A 103 -1.93 -7.43 -11.24
CA GLY A 103 -3.32 -6.99 -11.28
C GLY A 103 -4.29 -8.07 -10.79
N GLU A 104 -4.12 -9.32 -11.21
CA GLU A 104 -4.93 -10.45 -10.74
C GLU A 104 -4.75 -10.68 -9.23
N ARG A 105 -3.50 -10.63 -8.74
CA ARG A 105 -3.21 -10.75 -7.30
C ARG A 105 -3.76 -9.58 -6.50
N ALA A 106 -3.64 -8.35 -6.99
CA ALA A 106 -4.16 -7.15 -6.34
C ALA A 106 -5.69 -7.19 -6.23
N LEU A 107 -6.38 -7.56 -7.32
CA LEU A 107 -7.84 -7.69 -7.30
C LEU A 107 -8.28 -8.70 -6.26
N ARG A 108 -7.70 -9.90 -6.29
CA ARG A 108 -8.01 -10.94 -5.31
C ARG A 108 -7.77 -10.46 -3.88
N ALA A 109 -6.67 -9.76 -3.65
CA ALA A 109 -6.34 -9.24 -2.33
C ALA A 109 -7.38 -8.20 -1.87
N ILE A 110 -7.78 -7.26 -2.73
CA ILE A 110 -8.82 -6.26 -2.44
C ILE A 110 -10.17 -6.94 -2.13
N GLU A 111 -10.58 -7.92 -2.93
CA GLU A 111 -11.83 -8.65 -2.74
C GLU A 111 -11.87 -9.47 -1.44
N THR A 112 -10.71 -9.95 -0.98
CA THR A 112 -10.60 -10.73 0.26
C THR A 112 -10.21 -9.91 1.49
N GLY A 113 -10.20 -8.57 1.39
CA GLY A 113 -9.86 -7.71 2.53
C GLY A 113 -8.36 -7.64 2.86
N CYS A 114 -7.50 -8.11 1.96
CA CYS A 114 -6.04 -8.01 2.05
C CYS A 114 -5.57 -6.82 1.22
N TRP A 115 -5.31 -5.68 1.85
CA TRP A 115 -5.00 -4.44 1.14
C TRP A 115 -3.60 -4.45 0.50
N PRO A 116 -3.50 -4.42 -0.86
CA PRO A 116 -2.23 -4.50 -1.54
C PRO A 116 -1.46 -3.18 -1.43
N SER A 117 -0.14 -3.29 -1.23
CA SER A 117 0.78 -2.15 -1.20
C SER A 117 1.99 -2.45 -2.09
N TYR A 118 2.34 -1.51 -2.97
CA TYR A 118 3.50 -1.59 -3.85
C TYR A 118 4.47 -0.45 -3.55
N SER A 119 5.74 -0.67 -3.91
CA SER A 119 6.77 0.36 -3.86
C SER A 119 7.77 0.18 -5.00
N GLN A 120 8.40 1.28 -5.40
CA GLN A 120 9.40 1.27 -6.46
C GLN A 120 10.40 2.40 -6.24
N TRP A 121 11.69 2.06 -6.29
CA TRP A 121 12.76 3.05 -6.45
C TRP A 121 12.77 3.55 -7.90
N LEU A 122 12.76 4.87 -8.06
CA LEU A 122 12.87 5.54 -9.34
C LEU A 122 14.30 6.06 -9.55
N ALA A 123 14.66 6.22 -10.81
CA ALA A 123 15.86 6.98 -11.17
C ALA A 123 15.80 8.38 -10.54
N GLY A 124 16.92 8.86 -10.02
CA GLY A 124 16.98 10.12 -9.25
C GLY A 124 16.82 9.96 -7.73
N GLY A 125 16.77 8.72 -7.21
CA GLY A 125 16.84 8.46 -5.76
C GLY A 125 15.55 8.74 -5.00
N VAL A 126 14.41 8.71 -5.69
CA VAL A 126 13.07 8.81 -5.11
C VAL A 126 12.49 7.41 -4.96
N ILE A 127 11.89 7.11 -3.81
CA ILE A 127 11.06 5.92 -3.62
C ILE A 127 9.60 6.34 -3.58
N MET A 128 8.79 5.59 -4.32
CA MET A 128 7.34 5.73 -4.34
C MET A 128 6.69 4.56 -3.60
N PHE A 129 5.58 4.84 -2.95
CA PHE A 129 4.71 3.86 -2.31
C PHE A 129 3.26 4.10 -2.75
N TRP A 130 2.53 3.03 -3.02
CA TRP A 130 1.11 3.05 -3.33
C TRP A 130 0.38 1.95 -2.57
N SER A 131 -0.86 2.22 -2.20
CA SER A 131 -1.70 1.21 -1.56
C SER A 131 -3.18 1.47 -1.81
N VAL A 132 -3.96 0.39 -1.79
CA VAL A 132 -5.42 0.44 -1.87
C VAL A 132 -5.98 -0.08 -0.55
N ILE A 133 -6.63 0.79 0.22
CA ILE A 133 -7.21 0.44 1.51
C ILE A 133 -8.75 0.50 1.41
N GLY A 134 -9.42 -0.61 1.68
CA GLY A 134 -10.87 -0.65 1.82
C GLY A 134 -11.33 -0.13 3.18
N THR A 135 -12.40 0.66 3.19
CA THR A 135 -13.06 1.16 4.40
C THR A 135 -14.58 1.14 4.24
N ASP A 136 -15.28 0.98 5.36
CA ASP A 136 -16.73 1.04 5.47
C ASP A 136 -17.22 2.35 6.12
N GLN A 137 -16.30 3.13 6.70
CA GLN A 137 -16.60 4.38 7.40
C GLN A 137 -16.96 5.48 6.40
N PRO A 138 -17.98 6.31 6.66
CA PRO A 138 -18.32 7.41 5.77
C PRO A 138 -17.11 8.35 5.55
N CYS A 139 -16.83 8.68 4.28
CA CYS A 139 -15.86 9.72 3.95
C CYS A 139 -16.36 11.07 4.46
N HIS A 140 -15.45 11.92 4.94
CA HIS A 140 -15.71 13.27 5.45
C HIS A 140 -16.54 14.14 4.53
#